data_AF-A0A537C2F1-F1
#
_entry.id   AF-A0A537C2F1-F1
#
_cell.length_a   1.000
_cell.length_b   1.000
_cell.length_c   1.000
_cell.angle_alpha   90.00
_cell.angle_beta   90.00
_cell.angle_gamma   90.00
#
_symmetry.space_group_name_H-M   'P 1'
#
loop_
_entity.id
_entity.type
_entity.pdbx_description
1 polymer ?
#
loop_
_entity_poly.entity_id
_entity_poly.type
_entity_poly.pdbx_seq_one_letter_code
_entity_poly.pdbx_strand_id
1 'polypeptide(L)'
;MGEAGAGPRRGRGARRRERVVDRGRGLPRERGEAARCGSGGQAHRNRHARAGPRAEGIGGIGAARLAARARRRTLLPRGPGGSRGRERARRSAWGREAPVHERRARRDGTGRRAHAPAAVGRRSGEERRSAQSADRSRLGSGLVIRFDVVTLFPEAFAAVTGSGVTSRALQAGLWRLATWNPRDFTSDHYRTVDDRPYGGGPGMVMLAEPLDRALEAARQNGANGKTIYLSPQGSRLDHRKVMELAKQSALTLLCGRYEGVDERLLARRVDEELSLGDFVLSGGELAAMALIDAVVRQLPGALGDEQSALEESFAQGLLECPQYTRPELYQGARVPEELLSGHHENIRRWRLKQALGRTWLRRPDLLAARPLSEEETKLLSEFQKEYRG
;
A
#
# COMPACT_ATOMS: atom_id res chain seq x y z
N MET A 1 -2.46 68.45 26.97
CA MET A 1 -3.30 67.43 26.29
C MET A 1 -3.14 66.13 27.05
N GLY A 2 -4.15 65.55 27.69
CA GLY A 2 -5.51 66.02 27.98
C GLY A 2 -6.28 64.86 28.65
N GLU A 3 -6.86 65.12 29.83
CA GLU A 3 -7.94 64.32 30.50
C GLU A 3 -7.63 62.83 30.86
N ALA A 4 -8.10 62.26 31.98
CA ALA A 4 -8.68 62.80 33.21
C ALA A 4 -8.54 61.80 34.39
N GLY A 5 -8.68 62.31 35.63
CA GLY A 5 -9.28 61.67 36.83
C GLY A 5 -8.74 60.30 37.29
N ALA A 6 -7.93 60.20 38.36
CA ALA A 6 -8.38 60.10 39.77
C ALA A 6 -9.40 58.95 39.99
N GLY A 7 -9.12 57.84 40.70
CA GLY A 7 -8.53 57.68 42.04
C GLY A 7 -9.48 56.77 42.87
N PRO A 8 -9.12 56.16 44.02
CA PRO A 8 -7.95 56.44 44.87
C PRO A 8 -6.92 55.28 44.98
N ARG A 9 -5.83 55.56 45.71
CA ARG A 9 -4.75 54.63 46.09
C ARG A 9 -4.55 54.69 47.63
N ARG A 10 -3.70 53.77 48.13
CA ARG A 10 -2.95 53.80 49.43
C ARG A 10 -3.72 53.27 50.65
N GLY A 11 -3.07 52.69 51.66
CA GLY A 11 -1.64 52.36 51.86
C GLY A 11 -1.46 51.32 52.98
N ARG A 12 -0.49 50.39 52.88
CA ARG A 12 0.90 50.47 53.42
C ARG A 12 1.03 50.44 54.96
N GLY A 13 1.69 49.39 55.47
CA GLY A 13 2.26 49.31 56.83
C GLY A 13 2.08 47.91 57.46
N ALA A 14 3.04 47.12 57.97
CA ALA A 14 4.49 46.93 57.83
C ALA A 14 5.07 46.42 59.18
N ARG A 15 5.73 45.24 59.17
CA ARG A 15 6.75 44.73 60.14
C ARG A 15 6.31 44.25 61.55
N ARG A 16 6.51 42.93 61.81
CA ARG A 16 7.51 42.28 62.72
C ARG A 16 7.23 40.76 62.72
N ARG A 17 8.17 39.85 62.43
CA ARG A 17 9.39 39.36 63.14
C ARG A 17 9.13 38.42 64.33
N GLU A 18 9.31 37.12 64.11
CA GLU A 18 10.03 36.09 64.92
C GLU A 18 9.99 34.75 64.13
N ARG A 19 11.11 34.10 63.76
CA ARG A 19 11.97 33.13 64.50
C ARG A 19 11.15 31.99 65.15
N VAL A 20 11.36 30.71 64.80
CA VAL A 20 12.24 29.69 65.46
C VAL A 20 11.94 28.34 64.74
N VAL A 21 12.80 27.33 64.50
CA VAL A 21 14.28 27.07 64.55
C VAL A 21 14.61 25.87 63.61
N ASP A 22 15.91 25.61 63.36
CA ASP A 22 16.49 24.53 62.51
C ASP A 22 16.90 23.24 63.29
N ARG A 23 17.22 22.15 62.55
CA ARG A 23 18.01 20.91 62.83
C ARG A 23 17.25 19.61 62.51
N GLY A 24 17.81 18.56 61.89
CA GLY A 24 19.15 18.38 61.30
C GLY A 24 19.77 16.99 61.61
N ARG A 25 20.64 16.47 60.71
CA ARG A 25 21.39 15.18 60.75
C ARG A 25 20.59 13.92 60.35
N GLY A 26 21.19 12.89 59.73
CA GLY A 26 22.57 12.75 59.23
C GLY A 26 22.87 11.32 58.72
N LEU A 27 23.85 11.19 57.82
CA LEU A 27 24.39 9.91 57.31
C LEU A 27 25.19 9.15 58.40
N PRO A 28 25.48 7.86 58.16
CA PRO A 28 26.87 7.43 58.23
C PRO A 28 27.37 6.70 56.98
N ARG A 29 28.68 6.81 56.74
CA ARG A 29 29.50 5.89 55.91
C ARG A 29 29.92 4.69 56.76
N GLU A 30 30.45 3.62 56.16
CA GLU A 30 31.86 3.20 56.35
C GLU A 30 32.26 1.90 55.61
N ARG A 31 33.57 1.80 55.29
CA ARG A 31 34.50 0.64 55.16
C ARG A 31 33.93 -0.74 54.69
N GLY A 32 34.54 -1.51 53.77
CA GLY A 32 35.82 -1.40 53.06
C GLY A 32 36.96 -2.22 53.70
N GLU A 33 37.16 -3.48 53.28
CA GLU A 33 38.47 -4.18 53.30
C GLU A 33 38.48 -5.47 52.44
N ALA A 34 39.66 -6.09 52.28
CA ALA A 34 39.95 -7.13 51.27
C ALA A 34 40.19 -8.54 51.87
N ALA A 35 40.10 -9.61 51.05
CA ALA A 35 41.23 -10.52 50.74
C ALA A 35 40.85 -11.95 50.23
N ARG A 36 41.44 -12.30 49.06
CA ARG A 36 42.15 -13.55 48.69
C ARG A 36 41.51 -14.97 48.73
N CYS A 37 41.91 -15.75 47.70
CA CYS A 37 41.92 -17.23 47.57
C CYS A 37 40.56 -17.96 47.51
N GLY A 38 40.38 -19.05 46.74
CA GLY A 38 41.25 -19.67 45.73
C GLY A 38 40.79 -21.10 45.35
N SER A 39 41.23 -21.60 44.18
CA SER A 39 41.26 -23.02 43.73
C SER A 39 39.96 -23.84 43.54
N GLY A 40 39.96 -24.64 42.45
CA GLY A 40 39.10 -25.82 42.24
C GLY A 40 37.68 -25.54 41.70
N GLY A 41 37.09 -26.34 40.81
CA GLY A 41 37.59 -27.55 40.15
C GLY A 41 36.48 -28.57 39.89
N GLN A 42 36.43 -29.09 38.65
CA GLN A 42 35.77 -30.35 38.23
C GLN A 42 34.24 -30.43 38.09
N ALA A 43 33.88 -30.55 36.81
CA ALA A 43 32.69 -31.14 36.21
C ALA A 43 32.08 -32.41 36.88
N HIS A 44 30.75 -32.50 36.82
CA HIS A 44 29.96 -33.74 36.82
C HIS A 44 28.84 -33.57 35.76
N ARG A 45 28.87 -34.26 34.60
CA ARG A 45 28.46 -35.65 34.33
C ARG A 45 26.95 -35.94 34.51
N ASN A 46 26.28 -36.10 33.36
CA ASN A 46 24.96 -36.70 33.20
C ASN A 46 24.78 -38.04 33.94
N ARG A 47 23.57 -38.27 34.47
CA ARG A 47 22.73 -39.48 34.23
C ARG A 47 21.39 -39.35 34.98
N HIS A 48 20.28 -39.24 34.25
CA HIS A 48 18.96 -39.51 34.82
C HIS A 48 18.57 -40.97 34.57
N ALA A 49 18.08 -41.63 35.62
CA ALA A 49 17.61 -43.01 35.60
C ALA A 49 16.07 -43.09 35.56
N ARG A 50 15.58 -44.30 35.30
CA ARG A 50 14.16 -44.66 35.09
C ARG A 50 13.34 -44.61 36.39
N ALA A 51 12.04 -44.32 36.28
CA ALA A 51 10.91 -45.20 36.64
C ALA A 51 9.59 -44.42 36.86
N GLY A 52 8.43 -45.00 36.49
CA GLY A 52 7.09 -44.58 36.95
C GLY A 52 6.61 -45.47 38.12
N PRO A 53 5.30 -45.76 38.29
CA PRO A 53 4.11 -45.29 37.54
C PRO A 53 2.82 -45.04 38.42
N ARG A 54 1.67 -44.84 37.74
CA ARG A 54 0.24 -45.10 38.15
C ARG A 54 -0.68 -43.93 38.57
N ALA A 55 -1.72 -43.72 37.74
CA ALA A 55 -3.18 -43.69 38.02
C ALA A 55 -3.88 -43.61 36.64
N GLU A 56 -4.78 -44.49 36.20
CA GLU A 56 -6.21 -44.65 36.59
C GLU A 56 -7.00 -43.31 36.53
N GLY A 57 -8.09 -43.14 35.76
CA GLY A 57 -8.78 -44.00 34.77
C GLY A 57 -10.06 -43.31 34.24
N ILE A 58 -10.80 -43.95 33.29
CA ILE A 58 -12.11 -43.50 32.72
C ILE A 58 -11.99 -42.25 31.80
N GLY A 59 -12.47 -42.14 30.55
CA GLY A 59 -13.50 -42.85 29.75
C GLY A 59 -14.64 -41.86 29.41
N GLY A 60 -15.10 -41.60 28.19
CA GLY A 60 -14.77 -42.04 26.82
C GLY A 60 -15.65 -41.26 25.80
N ILE A 61 -15.76 -41.73 24.53
CA ILE A 61 -16.58 -41.15 23.42
C ILE A 61 -16.03 -39.80 22.86
N GLY A 62 -15.88 -39.56 21.55
CA GLY A 62 -16.04 -40.42 20.37
C GLY A 62 -15.88 -39.59 19.09
N ALA A 63 -14.71 -39.65 18.43
CA ALA A 63 -14.40 -38.82 17.26
C ALA A 63 -14.62 -39.55 15.93
N ALA A 64 -15.72 -39.26 15.24
CA ALA A 64 -16.01 -39.83 13.93
C ALA A 64 -15.13 -39.19 12.83
N ARG A 65 -14.16 -39.95 12.32
CA ARG A 65 -13.45 -39.64 11.07
C ARG A 65 -14.19 -40.28 9.89
N LEU A 66 -14.56 -39.49 8.89
CA LEU A 66 -15.03 -39.99 7.59
C LEU A 66 -14.14 -39.48 6.47
N ALA A 67 -13.70 -40.41 5.61
CA ALA A 67 -12.61 -40.20 4.67
C ALA A 67 -13.10 -39.66 3.31
N ALA A 68 -12.45 -38.61 2.80
CA ALA A 68 -12.64 -38.13 1.44
C ALA A 68 -11.94 -39.04 0.42
N ARG A 69 -12.69 -39.62 -0.52
CA ARG A 69 -12.16 -40.49 -1.59
C ARG A 69 -11.42 -39.69 -2.67
N ALA A 70 -10.08 -39.71 -2.64
CA ALA A 70 -9.26 -39.26 -3.77
C ALA A 70 -9.18 -40.35 -4.86
N ARG A 71 -9.73 -40.10 -6.05
CA ARG A 71 -9.56 -41.01 -7.22
C ARG A 71 -8.24 -40.69 -7.95
N ARG A 72 -7.16 -41.39 -7.60
CA ARG A 72 -5.99 -41.53 -8.48
C ARG A 72 -6.26 -42.61 -9.51
N ARG A 73 -5.92 -42.38 -10.78
CA ARG A 73 -6.03 -43.37 -11.86
C ARG A 73 -4.77 -43.33 -12.73
N THR A 74 -3.94 -44.35 -12.59
CA THR A 74 -2.76 -44.57 -13.43
C THR A 74 -2.56 -46.07 -13.61
N LEU A 75 -2.53 -46.55 -14.85
CA LEU A 75 -1.48 -47.38 -15.44
C LEU A 75 -1.89 -47.91 -16.83
N LEU A 76 -0.89 -48.07 -17.68
CA LEU A 76 -0.94 -48.58 -19.06
C LEU A 76 -0.57 -50.07 -19.10
N PRO A 77 -0.81 -50.75 -20.24
CA PRO A 77 0.09 -51.80 -20.73
C PRO A 77 0.81 -51.42 -22.04
N ARG A 78 1.94 -52.08 -22.33
CA ARG A 78 2.82 -51.93 -23.51
C ARG A 78 2.32 -52.82 -24.67
N GLY A 79 2.36 -52.39 -25.94
CA GLY A 79 3.51 -52.49 -26.90
C GLY A 79 3.08 -53.36 -28.13
N PRO A 80 3.91 -53.62 -29.18
CA PRO A 80 5.26 -53.12 -29.51
C PRO A 80 5.45 -52.62 -31.00
N GLY A 81 6.65 -52.15 -31.37
CA GLY A 81 7.24 -52.43 -32.71
C GLY A 81 7.59 -51.27 -33.68
N GLY A 82 8.89 -50.94 -33.81
CA GLY A 82 9.56 -50.35 -35.00
C GLY A 82 9.15 -48.93 -35.47
N SER A 83 9.95 -48.19 -36.26
CA SER A 83 11.39 -48.28 -36.57
C SER A 83 11.92 -46.93 -37.12
N ARG A 84 13.23 -46.69 -36.91
CA ARG A 84 14.12 -45.61 -37.39
C ARG A 84 13.65 -44.68 -38.54
N GLY A 85 13.83 -43.37 -38.34
CA GLY A 85 13.94 -42.37 -39.42
C GLY A 85 14.54 -41.05 -38.92
N ARG A 86 15.70 -40.63 -39.46
CA ARG A 86 16.31 -39.30 -39.19
C ARG A 86 15.98 -38.37 -40.36
N GLU A 87 15.54 -37.14 -40.12
CA GLU A 87 15.94 -36.03 -41.01
C GLU A 87 15.90 -34.64 -40.36
N ARG A 88 16.44 -33.66 -41.08
CA ARG A 88 16.96 -32.39 -40.55
C ARG A 88 16.00 -31.21 -40.74
N ALA A 89 16.08 -30.31 -39.76
CA ALA A 89 15.96 -28.85 -39.85
C ALA A 89 15.31 -28.21 -41.10
N ARG A 90 14.26 -27.43 -40.87
CA ARG A 90 14.03 -26.16 -41.59
C ARG A 90 13.71 -25.04 -40.60
N ARG A 91 14.52 -23.98 -40.62
CA ARG A 91 14.23 -22.70 -39.97
C ARG A 91 13.26 -21.93 -40.86
N SER A 92 12.14 -21.44 -40.33
CA SER A 92 11.29 -20.47 -41.01
C SER A 92 11.88 -19.08 -40.84
N ALA A 93 12.45 -18.53 -41.92
CA ALA A 93 12.82 -17.13 -41.98
C ALA A 93 11.56 -16.28 -42.18
N TRP A 94 11.29 -15.37 -41.25
CA TRP A 94 10.28 -14.33 -41.45
C TRP A 94 10.86 -13.28 -42.41
N GLY A 95 10.15 -13.01 -43.49
CA GLY A 95 10.50 -11.95 -44.41
C GLY A 95 9.29 -11.52 -45.23
N ARG A 96 8.94 -10.24 -45.10
CA ARG A 96 8.97 -9.26 -46.21
C ARG A 96 8.55 -7.89 -45.70
N GLU A 97 9.41 -6.91 -45.98
CA GLU A 97 9.14 -5.49 -45.82
C GLU A 97 8.16 -5.01 -46.89
N ALA A 98 7.40 -3.95 -46.61
CA ALA A 98 6.53 -3.30 -47.60
C ALA A 98 7.21 -2.02 -48.13
N PRO A 99 7.16 -1.74 -49.45
CA PRO A 99 7.86 -0.60 -50.03
C PRO A 99 7.09 0.72 -49.84
N VAL A 100 7.85 1.78 -49.56
CA VAL A 100 7.37 3.17 -49.56
C VAL A 100 7.25 3.65 -51.01
N HIS A 101 6.12 4.27 -51.37
CA HIS A 101 5.98 4.99 -52.64
C HIS A 101 5.81 6.51 -52.43
N GLU A 102 6.90 7.22 -52.68
CA GLU A 102 6.94 8.68 -52.84
C GLU A 102 6.50 9.06 -54.26
N ARG A 103 5.57 10.02 -54.41
CA ARG A 103 5.44 10.81 -55.66
C ARG A 103 5.07 12.26 -55.37
N ARG A 104 5.80 13.17 -56.05
CA ARG A 104 5.66 14.63 -55.97
C ARG A 104 4.48 15.15 -56.83
N ALA A 105 4.06 16.37 -56.49
CA ALA A 105 2.99 17.14 -57.11
C ALA A 105 3.19 17.50 -58.60
N ARG A 106 2.08 17.81 -59.29
CA ARG A 106 1.94 19.01 -60.16
C ARG A 106 0.46 19.39 -60.46
N ARG A 107 0.16 20.64 -60.09
CA ARG A 107 -0.78 21.67 -60.58
C ARG A 107 -1.86 21.44 -61.67
N ASP A 108 -2.92 22.25 -61.50
CA ASP A 108 -3.89 22.84 -62.46
C ASP A 108 -4.85 21.87 -63.19
N GLY A 109 -6.15 22.15 -63.37
CA GLY A 109 -7.01 23.27 -62.96
C GLY A 109 -8.45 23.10 -63.52
N THR A 110 -9.40 23.96 -63.11
CA THR A 110 -10.85 23.96 -63.48
C THR A 110 -11.67 22.76 -62.93
N GLY A 111 -12.96 22.86 -62.56
CA GLY A 111 -13.80 24.04 -62.32
C GLY A 111 -15.30 23.84 -62.65
N ARG A 112 -16.16 23.50 -61.66
CA ARG A 112 -17.59 23.93 -61.57
C ARG A 112 -18.35 23.40 -60.32
N ARG A 113 -18.76 24.36 -59.48
CA ARG A 113 -19.99 24.48 -58.64
C ARG A 113 -20.81 23.23 -58.25
N ALA A 114 -21.03 23.07 -56.94
CA ALA A 114 -22.36 22.82 -56.35
C ALA A 114 -22.46 23.34 -54.90
N HIS A 115 -23.46 24.19 -54.65
CA HIS A 115 -24.14 24.58 -53.39
C HIS A 115 -23.39 24.73 -52.03
N ALA A 116 -23.65 25.88 -51.38
CA ALA A 116 -23.29 26.18 -49.98
C ALA A 116 -24.28 25.55 -48.99
N PRO A 117 -23.93 25.53 -47.68
CA PRO A 117 -24.57 26.51 -46.80
C PRO A 117 -23.68 27.13 -45.70
N ALA A 118 -24.19 28.24 -45.14
CA ALA A 118 -23.95 28.80 -43.80
C ALA A 118 -22.49 29.10 -43.34
N ALA A 119 -22.20 30.39 -43.17
CA ALA A 119 -20.99 30.86 -42.50
C ALA A 119 -21.03 30.55 -40.99
N VAL A 120 -20.12 29.69 -40.52
CA VAL A 120 -19.80 29.57 -39.09
C VAL A 120 -18.75 30.62 -38.74
N GLY A 121 -19.11 31.56 -37.87
CA GLY A 121 -18.23 32.65 -37.47
C GLY A 121 -16.95 32.16 -36.79
N ARG A 122 -15.82 32.81 -37.10
CA ARG A 122 -14.54 32.61 -36.41
C ARG A 122 -14.65 33.07 -34.96
N ARG A 123 -14.95 32.15 -34.04
CA ARG A 123 -14.75 32.38 -32.59
C ARG A 123 -13.25 32.44 -32.32
N SER A 124 -12.83 33.48 -31.60
CA SER A 124 -11.43 33.79 -31.31
C SER A 124 -10.78 32.73 -30.39
N GLY A 125 -9.45 32.65 -30.41
CA GLY A 125 -8.68 31.72 -29.58
C GLY A 125 -8.76 31.99 -28.06
N GLU A 126 -9.47 33.05 -27.63
CA GLU A 126 -9.69 33.39 -26.23
C GLU A 126 -10.82 32.58 -25.58
N GLU A 127 -11.91 32.28 -26.29
CA GLU A 127 -13.03 31.51 -25.71
C GLU A 127 -12.63 30.07 -25.34
N ARG A 128 -11.66 29.47 -26.07
CA ARG A 128 -11.10 28.16 -25.70
C ARG A 128 -10.19 28.22 -24.47
N ARG A 129 -9.56 29.37 -24.21
CA ARG A 129 -8.73 29.57 -23.00
C ARG A 129 -9.59 29.89 -21.78
N SER A 130 -10.68 30.67 -21.94
CA SER A 130 -11.61 30.93 -20.85
C SER A 130 -12.39 29.68 -20.42
N ALA A 131 -12.79 28.81 -21.36
CA ALA A 131 -13.41 27.52 -21.04
C ALA A 131 -12.50 26.58 -20.22
N GLN A 132 -11.20 26.52 -20.54
CA GLN A 132 -10.22 25.74 -19.75
C GLN A 132 -9.85 26.41 -18.42
N SER A 133 -9.98 27.74 -18.32
CA SER A 133 -9.76 28.49 -17.08
C SER A 133 -10.93 28.31 -16.08
N ALA A 134 -12.17 28.33 -16.57
CA ALA A 134 -13.38 28.22 -15.73
C ALA A 134 -13.62 26.81 -15.16
N ASP A 135 -13.07 25.76 -15.80
CA ASP A 135 -13.18 24.39 -15.31
C ASP A 135 -12.22 24.13 -14.13
N ARG A 136 -11.06 24.79 -14.09
CA ARG A 136 -10.11 24.73 -12.96
C ARG A 136 -10.66 25.29 -11.66
N SER A 137 -11.67 26.17 -11.70
CA SER A 137 -12.35 26.68 -10.51
C SER A 137 -13.45 25.75 -9.95
N ARG A 138 -13.73 24.61 -10.60
CA ARG A 138 -14.69 23.59 -10.10
C ARG A 138 -14.02 22.37 -9.49
N LEU A 139 -12.77 22.11 -9.83
CA LEU A 139 -11.91 21.33 -8.96
C LEU A 139 -11.81 22.09 -7.64
N GLY A 140 -12.35 21.51 -6.56
CA GLY A 140 -12.19 22.06 -5.22
C GLY A 140 -10.70 22.19 -4.86
N SER A 141 -10.40 22.79 -3.71
CA SER A 141 -9.03 22.96 -3.21
C SER A 141 -8.38 21.64 -2.76
N GLY A 142 -8.40 20.63 -3.64
CA GLY A 142 -7.81 19.32 -3.47
C GLY A 142 -6.30 19.44 -3.43
N LEU A 143 -5.71 18.88 -2.38
CA LEU A 143 -4.29 18.84 -2.18
C LEU A 143 -3.66 17.95 -3.26
N VAL A 144 -2.91 18.54 -4.19
CA VAL A 144 -2.19 17.78 -5.21
C VAL A 144 -1.03 17.06 -4.54
N ILE A 145 -1.20 15.76 -4.28
CA ILE A 145 -0.18 14.96 -3.59
C ILE A 145 1.02 14.70 -4.51
N ARG A 146 2.23 14.90 -3.97
CA ARG A 146 3.50 14.63 -4.65
C ARG A 146 4.12 13.34 -4.13
N PHE A 147 4.54 12.46 -5.04
CA PHE A 147 5.38 11.30 -4.73
C PHE A 147 6.77 11.49 -5.31
N ASP A 148 7.79 11.30 -4.48
CA ASP A 148 9.21 11.25 -4.89
C ASP A 148 9.73 9.85 -4.61
N VAL A 149 10.12 9.11 -5.64
CA VAL A 149 10.54 7.71 -5.48
C VAL A 149 12.03 7.55 -5.73
N VAL A 150 12.77 7.12 -4.72
CA VAL A 150 14.18 6.74 -4.83
C VAL A 150 14.25 5.27 -5.24
N THR A 151 14.68 4.99 -6.48
CA THR A 151 14.63 3.65 -7.09
C THR A 151 15.71 3.47 -8.14
N LEU A 152 16.23 2.25 -8.29
CA LEU A 152 17.14 1.90 -9.39
C LEU A 152 16.44 1.77 -10.75
N PHE A 153 15.10 1.64 -10.77
CA PHE A 153 14.29 1.35 -11.97
C PHE A 153 13.12 2.35 -12.14
N PRO A 154 13.38 3.65 -12.42
CA PRO A 154 12.35 4.66 -12.66
C PRO A 154 11.28 4.26 -13.68
N GLU A 155 11.67 3.50 -14.72
CA GLU A 155 10.82 3.04 -15.80
C GLU A 155 9.70 2.08 -15.35
N ALA A 156 9.86 1.40 -14.21
CA ALA A 156 8.83 0.52 -13.65
C ALA A 156 7.52 1.29 -13.35
N PHE A 157 7.64 2.56 -12.97
CA PHE A 157 6.50 3.42 -12.61
C PHE A 157 5.65 3.84 -13.81
N ALA A 158 6.08 3.53 -15.05
CA ALA A 158 5.23 3.62 -16.24
C ALA A 158 3.90 2.82 -16.08
N ALA A 159 3.89 1.77 -15.27
CA ALA A 159 2.69 1.00 -14.97
C ALA A 159 1.59 1.82 -14.29
N VAL A 160 1.95 2.74 -13.38
CA VAL A 160 0.99 3.62 -12.67
C VAL A 160 0.80 4.99 -13.32
N THR A 161 1.76 5.47 -14.11
CA THR A 161 1.61 6.76 -14.82
C THR A 161 0.96 6.62 -16.19
N GLY A 162 1.06 5.45 -16.84
CA GLY A 162 0.60 5.21 -18.22
C GLY A 162 -0.76 4.51 -18.37
N SER A 163 -1.35 3.96 -17.31
CA SER A 163 -2.59 3.17 -17.37
C SER A 163 -3.63 3.53 -16.29
N GLY A 164 -4.89 3.17 -16.53
CA GLY A 164 -5.91 3.04 -15.49
C GLY A 164 -6.46 4.33 -14.85
N VAL A 165 -6.82 4.23 -13.56
CA VAL A 165 -7.32 5.36 -12.74
C VAL A 165 -6.18 6.32 -12.44
N THR A 166 -5.03 5.80 -12.01
CA THR A 166 -3.82 6.54 -11.66
C THR A 166 -3.32 7.43 -12.79
N SER A 167 -3.26 6.94 -14.03
CA SER A 167 -2.89 7.78 -15.19
C SER A 167 -3.90 8.90 -15.45
N ARG A 168 -5.21 8.64 -15.35
CA ARG A 168 -6.24 9.70 -15.51
C ARG A 168 -6.15 10.75 -14.42
N ALA A 169 -5.93 10.34 -13.17
CA ALA A 169 -5.71 11.25 -12.05
C ALA A 169 -4.43 12.08 -12.21
N LEU A 170 -3.37 11.51 -12.81
CA LEU A 170 -2.13 12.22 -13.13
C LEU A 170 -2.36 13.28 -14.22
N GLN A 171 -3.09 12.95 -15.28
CA GLN A 171 -3.46 13.86 -16.36
C GLN A 171 -4.39 14.99 -15.89
N ALA A 172 -5.30 14.69 -14.95
CA ALA A 172 -6.12 15.68 -14.25
C ALA A 172 -5.33 16.55 -13.25
N GLY A 173 -4.07 16.20 -12.96
CA GLY A 173 -3.18 16.95 -12.07
C GLY A 173 -3.47 16.75 -10.58
N LEU A 174 -4.19 15.68 -10.20
CA LEU A 174 -4.54 15.37 -8.81
C LEU A 174 -3.35 14.85 -7.99
N TRP A 175 -2.36 14.27 -8.67
CA TRP A 175 -1.10 13.84 -8.06
C TRP A 175 0.07 14.09 -9.01
N ARG A 176 1.30 13.94 -8.50
CA ARG A 176 2.54 14.03 -9.28
C ARG A 176 3.54 12.96 -8.87
N LEU A 177 4.38 12.55 -9.81
CA LEU A 177 5.49 11.64 -9.58
C LEU A 177 6.82 12.29 -10.01
N ALA A 178 7.83 12.20 -9.16
CA ALA A 178 9.23 12.35 -9.50
C ALA A 178 9.98 11.06 -9.13
N THR A 179 11.04 10.75 -9.87
CA THR A 179 11.87 9.56 -9.62
C THR A 179 13.33 9.98 -9.55
N TRP A 180 14.07 9.34 -8.65
CA TRP A 180 15.43 9.69 -8.28
C TRP A 180 16.26 8.42 -8.33
N ASN A 181 17.14 8.27 -9.34
CA ASN A 181 17.96 7.07 -9.45
C ASN A 181 19.26 7.22 -8.67
N PRO A 182 19.54 6.39 -7.64
CA PRO A 182 20.79 6.43 -6.89
C PRO A 182 22.05 6.37 -7.76
N ARG A 183 21.97 5.74 -8.96
CA ARG A 183 23.05 5.70 -9.95
C ARG A 183 23.45 7.08 -10.50
N ASP A 184 22.63 8.11 -10.35
CA ASP A 184 22.94 9.49 -10.75
C ASP A 184 23.73 10.27 -9.68
N PHE A 185 23.87 9.71 -8.48
CA PHE A 185 24.47 10.37 -7.31
C PHE A 185 25.79 9.73 -6.86
N THR A 186 26.29 8.77 -7.63
CA THR A 186 27.57 8.07 -7.45
C THR A 186 28.76 8.94 -7.89
N SER A 187 29.96 8.65 -7.38
CA SER A 187 31.21 9.33 -7.77
C SER A 187 32.11 8.48 -8.67
N ASP A 188 31.84 7.18 -8.81
CA ASP A 188 32.64 6.25 -9.62
C ASP A 188 32.09 6.11 -11.05
N HIS A 189 32.96 5.71 -11.99
CA HIS A 189 32.61 5.53 -13.40
C HIS A 189 31.61 4.39 -13.67
N TYR A 190 31.47 3.42 -12.76
CA TYR A 190 30.57 2.27 -12.93
C TYR A 190 29.17 2.52 -12.38
N ARG A 191 28.95 3.67 -11.73
CA ARG A 191 27.69 4.06 -11.06
C ARG A 191 27.27 3.00 -10.05
N THR A 192 28.20 2.71 -9.14
CA THR A 192 28.11 1.65 -8.12
C THR A 192 27.18 2.07 -6.99
N VAL A 193 26.18 1.25 -6.70
CA VAL A 193 25.10 1.55 -5.73
C VAL A 193 24.95 0.49 -4.65
N ASP A 194 25.80 -0.53 -4.68
CA ASP A 194 25.76 -1.70 -3.81
C ASP A 194 27.17 -2.26 -3.61
N ASP A 195 27.40 -2.87 -2.45
CA ASP A 195 28.65 -3.58 -2.11
C ASP A 195 28.33 -4.78 -1.19
N ARG A 196 29.33 -5.61 -0.89
CA ARG A 196 29.20 -6.80 -0.05
C ARG A 196 28.88 -6.44 1.41
N PRO A 197 28.01 -7.20 2.09
CA PRO A 197 27.73 -6.97 3.50
C PRO A 197 28.95 -7.20 4.40
N TYR A 198 29.16 -6.31 5.38
CA TYR A 198 30.02 -6.60 6.52
C TYR A 198 29.47 -7.80 7.30
N GLY A 199 30.37 -8.65 7.82
CA GLY A 199 30.01 -9.95 8.38
C GLY A 199 29.95 -11.09 7.35
N GLY A 200 29.95 -10.77 6.06
CA GLY A 200 29.87 -11.73 4.97
C GLY A 200 28.45 -12.28 4.77
N GLY A 201 28.35 -13.38 4.03
CA GLY A 201 27.07 -13.92 3.53
C GLY A 201 26.91 -13.72 2.01
N PRO A 202 25.85 -14.28 1.42
CA PRO A 202 25.48 -14.04 0.03
C PRO A 202 24.85 -12.65 -0.15
N GLY A 203 24.71 -12.22 -1.41
CA GLY A 203 24.00 -11.00 -1.76
C GLY A 203 24.86 -9.73 -1.67
N MET A 204 24.18 -8.59 -1.83
CA MET A 204 24.74 -7.23 -1.85
C MET A 204 23.82 -6.31 -1.04
N VAL A 205 24.36 -5.25 -0.47
CA VAL A 205 23.60 -4.23 0.29
C VAL A 205 23.77 -2.88 -0.40
N MET A 206 22.68 -2.12 -0.54
CA MET A 206 22.74 -0.80 -1.17
C MET A 206 23.55 0.19 -0.33
N LEU A 207 24.46 0.89 -0.99
CA LEU A 207 25.36 1.87 -0.39
C LEU A 207 24.59 3.07 0.17
N ALA A 208 24.93 3.47 1.39
CA ALA A 208 24.29 4.60 2.07
C ALA A 208 24.45 5.93 1.30
N GLU A 209 25.64 6.21 0.75
CA GLU A 209 25.96 7.53 0.18
C GLU A 209 25.17 7.90 -1.09
N PRO A 210 25.08 7.06 -2.14
CA PRO A 210 24.28 7.40 -3.33
C PRO A 210 22.79 7.58 -3.00
N LEU A 211 22.27 6.81 -2.03
CA LEU A 211 20.91 6.93 -1.54
C LEU A 211 20.69 8.21 -0.70
N ASP A 212 21.61 8.55 0.21
CA ASP A 212 21.55 9.78 1.01
C ASP A 212 21.52 11.03 0.13
N ARG A 213 22.36 11.04 -0.92
CA ARG A 213 22.41 12.11 -1.93
C ARG A 213 21.14 12.17 -2.78
N ALA A 214 20.56 11.03 -3.18
CA ALA A 214 19.30 10.98 -3.92
C ALA A 214 18.12 11.51 -3.08
N LEU A 215 18.03 11.11 -1.81
CA LEU A 215 17.05 11.62 -0.83
C LEU A 215 17.21 13.13 -0.59
N GLU A 216 18.45 13.60 -0.47
CA GLU A 216 18.76 15.02 -0.31
C GLU A 216 18.38 15.84 -1.54
N ALA A 217 18.64 15.34 -2.75
CA ALA A 217 18.24 15.98 -4.01
C ALA A 217 16.71 16.04 -4.16
N ALA A 218 16.00 14.97 -3.80
CA ALA A 218 14.53 14.96 -3.75
C ALA A 218 14.01 16.04 -2.79
N ARG A 219 14.55 16.10 -1.57
CA ARG A 219 14.20 17.12 -0.57
C ARG A 219 14.42 18.54 -1.07
N GLN A 220 15.58 18.81 -1.67
CA GLN A 220 15.91 20.12 -2.28
C GLN A 220 14.97 20.48 -3.44
N ASN A 221 14.43 19.50 -4.15
CA ASN A 221 13.41 19.69 -5.19
C ASN A 221 12.00 19.94 -4.61
N GLY A 222 11.83 19.92 -3.29
CA GLY A 222 10.55 20.16 -2.60
C GLY A 222 9.86 18.91 -2.07
N ALA A 223 10.54 17.75 -2.03
CA ALA A 223 10.04 16.54 -1.37
C ALA A 223 10.11 16.65 0.16
N ASN A 224 9.34 17.58 0.74
CA ASN A 224 9.25 17.83 2.18
C ASN A 224 8.23 16.91 2.88
N GLY A 225 8.02 15.72 2.32
CA GLY A 225 7.08 14.71 2.83
C GLY A 225 7.73 13.72 3.78
N LYS A 226 6.91 12.86 4.39
CA LYS A 226 7.38 11.70 5.15
C LYS A 226 8.17 10.77 4.23
N THR A 227 9.35 10.33 4.67
CA THR A 227 10.18 9.34 3.97
C THR A 227 9.85 7.94 4.46
N ILE A 228 9.30 7.13 3.56
CA ILE A 228 8.83 5.77 3.83
C ILE A 228 9.74 4.76 3.13
N TYR A 229 10.27 3.80 3.87
CA TYR A 229 10.99 2.65 3.30
C TYR A 229 10.04 1.47 3.09
N LEU A 230 10.07 0.90 1.87
CA LEU A 230 9.21 -0.22 1.49
C LEU A 230 9.92 -1.53 1.79
N SER A 231 9.46 -2.19 2.85
CA SER A 231 10.23 -3.17 3.62
C SER A 231 9.33 -4.24 4.22
N PRO A 232 9.66 -5.55 4.12
CA PRO A 232 8.87 -6.60 4.77
C PRO A 232 8.96 -6.56 6.31
N GLN A 233 9.94 -5.86 6.88
CA GLN A 233 10.04 -5.58 8.32
C GLN A 233 9.07 -4.46 8.78
N GLY A 234 8.59 -3.64 7.85
CA GLY A 234 7.71 -2.51 8.14
C GLY A 234 6.31 -2.90 8.62
N SER A 235 5.58 -1.91 9.15
CA SER A 235 4.19 -2.13 9.54
C SER A 235 3.33 -2.43 8.31
N ARG A 236 2.43 -3.42 8.43
CA ARG A 236 1.64 -3.90 7.30
C ARG A 236 0.66 -2.82 6.80
N LEU A 237 0.70 -2.54 5.50
CA LEU A 237 -0.20 -1.60 4.84
C LEU A 237 -1.66 -2.07 4.96
N ASP A 238 -2.46 -1.27 5.66
CA ASP A 238 -3.91 -1.43 5.79
C ASP A 238 -4.64 -0.23 5.14
N HIS A 239 -5.96 -0.35 4.92
CA HIS A 239 -6.75 0.73 4.31
C HIS A 239 -6.76 2.00 5.18
N ARG A 240 -6.64 1.88 6.51
CA ARG A 240 -6.53 3.02 7.43
C ARG A 240 -5.24 3.82 7.21
N LYS A 241 -4.11 3.16 7.00
CA LYS A 241 -2.82 3.78 6.63
C LYS A 241 -2.90 4.41 5.25
N VAL A 242 -3.58 3.80 4.28
CA VAL A 242 -3.87 4.45 2.98
C VAL A 242 -4.63 5.77 3.18
N MET A 243 -5.68 5.78 4.01
CA MET A 243 -6.45 7.00 4.32
C MET A 243 -5.70 8.04 5.18
N GLU A 244 -4.67 7.63 5.93
CA GLU A 244 -3.73 8.52 6.62
C GLU A 244 -2.78 9.19 5.62
N LEU A 245 -2.23 8.40 4.69
CA LEU A 245 -1.27 8.85 3.67
C LEU A 245 -1.92 9.73 2.59
N ALA A 246 -3.18 9.48 2.23
CA ALA A 246 -3.95 10.30 1.29
C ALA A 246 -4.20 11.75 1.77
N LYS A 247 -3.95 12.06 3.05
CA LYS A 247 -4.04 13.41 3.62
C LYS A 247 -2.72 14.19 3.53
N GLN A 248 -1.64 13.56 3.09
CA GLN A 248 -0.32 14.20 3.00
C GLN A 248 -0.19 14.99 1.69
N SER A 249 0.57 16.09 1.72
CA SER A 249 0.90 16.87 0.52
C SER A 249 2.06 16.27 -0.29
N ALA A 250 2.95 15.54 0.38
CA ALA A 250 4.08 14.89 -0.23
C ALA A 250 4.47 13.60 0.52
N LEU A 251 4.99 12.63 -0.21
CA LEU A 251 5.55 11.37 0.31
C LEU A 251 6.81 11.02 -0.47
N THR A 252 7.90 10.71 0.25
CA THR A 252 9.13 10.18 -0.34
C THR A 252 9.16 8.68 -0.13
N LEU A 253 9.30 7.89 -1.19
CA LEU A 253 9.27 6.43 -1.14
C LEU A 253 10.66 5.87 -1.48
N LEU A 254 11.27 5.15 -0.56
CA LEU A 254 12.57 4.50 -0.72
C LEU A 254 12.35 3.03 -1.14
N CYS A 255 12.72 2.69 -2.38
CA CYS A 255 12.64 1.33 -2.90
C CYS A 255 13.98 0.60 -2.73
N GLY A 256 14.06 -0.30 -1.74
CA GLY A 256 15.20 -1.19 -1.56
C GLY A 256 15.35 -2.21 -2.69
N ARG A 257 16.57 -2.70 -2.89
CA ARG A 257 16.98 -3.76 -3.82
C ARG A 257 18.07 -4.62 -3.17
N TYR A 258 18.38 -5.75 -3.81
CA TYR A 258 19.34 -6.75 -3.31
C TYR A 258 18.90 -7.27 -1.93
N GLU A 259 19.80 -7.41 -0.95
CA GLU A 259 19.44 -7.81 0.43
C GLU A 259 18.81 -6.65 1.24
N GLY A 260 18.88 -5.41 0.75
CA GLY A 260 18.33 -4.23 1.42
C GLY A 260 19.25 -3.01 1.34
N VAL A 261 19.03 -2.09 2.29
CA VAL A 261 19.72 -0.80 2.42
C VAL A 261 20.58 -0.80 3.68
N ASP A 262 21.69 -0.07 3.68
CA ASP A 262 22.51 0.13 4.88
C ASP A 262 21.69 0.73 6.04
N GLU A 263 21.60 0.00 7.15
CA GLU A 263 20.83 0.33 8.35
C GLU A 263 21.10 1.75 8.88
N ARG A 264 22.33 2.25 8.72
CA ARG A 264 22.73 3.59 9.21
C ARG A 264 22.10 4.71 8.39
N LEU A 265 21.70 4.44 7.15
CA LEU A 265 20.90 5.37 6.35
C LEU A 265 19.45 5.35 6.81
N LEU A 266 18.87 4.15 7.00
CA LEU A 266 17.49 3.97 7.43
C LEU A 266 17.25 4.75 8.74
N ALA A 267 18.07 4.50 9.76
CA ALA A 267 18.01 5.17 11.05
C ALA A 267 18.22 6.72 11.02
N ARG A 268 18.70 7.28 9.89
CA ARG A 268 18.96 8.72 9.73
C ARG A 268 17.96 9.45 8.82
N ARG A 269 17.29 8.75 7.92
CA ARG A 269 16.51 9.36 6.83
C ARG A 269 15.10 8.79 6.65
N VAL A 270 14.78 7.65 7.26
CA VAL A 270 13.46 7.01 7.15
C VAL A 270 12.62 7.35 8.37
N ASP A 271 11.42 7.87 8.14
CA ASP A 271 10.45 8.20 9.19
C ASP A 271 9.55 7.01 9.54
N GLU A 272 9.31 6.11 8.58
CA GLU A 272 8.40 4.96 8.72
C GLU A 272 8.76 3.83 7.75
N GLU A 273 8.64 2.58 8.20
CA GLU A 273 8.71 1.40 7.32
C GLU A 273 7.31 0.82 7.07
N LEU A 274 7.01 0.50 5.80
CA LEU A 274 5.75 -0.13 5.40
C LEU A 274 5.98 -1.43 4.61
N SER A 275 5.28 -2.48 5.04
CA SER A 275 5.23 -3.78 4.39
C SER A 275 3.95 -3.93 3.57
N LEU A 276 4.07 -4.48 2.35
CA LEU A 276 2.91 -4.85 1.53
C LEU A 276 2.19 -6.10 2.07
N GLY A 277 2.88 -6.91 2.87
CA GLY A 277 2.37 -8.15 3.46
C GLY A 277 3.48 -9.16 3.73
N ASP A 278 3.10 -10.32 4.26
CA ASP A 278 4.01 -11.31 4.84
C ASP A 278 4.65 -12.21 3.75
N PHE A 279 5.34 -11.58 2.78
CA PHE A 279 6.03 -12.21 1.66
C PHE A 279 7.20 -11.34 1.17
N VAL A 280 8.13 -11.94 0.42
CA VAL A 280 9.34 -11.26 -0.08
C VAL A 280 9.20 -10.91 -1.56
N LEU A 281 9.64 -9.70 -1.92
CA LEU A 281 9.75 -9.21 -3.29
C LEU A 281 11.22 -8.93 -3.64
N SER A 282 11.57 -8.92 -4.92
CA SER A 282 12.94 -8.58 -5.38
C SER A 282 13.28 -7.08 -5.30
N GLY A 283 12.35 -6.25 -4.85
CA GLY A 283 12.54 -4.81 -4.70
C GLY A 283 11.26 -4.07 -4.27
N GLY A 284 11.45 -2.86 -3.75
CA GLY A 284 10.38 -2.04 -3.19
C GLY A 284 9.45 -1.37 -4.21
N GLU A 285 9.72 -1.44 -5.52
CA GLU A 285 8.96 -0.68 -6.53
C GLU A 285 7.51 -1.17 -6.69
N LEU A 286 7.28 -2.48 -6.60
CA LEU A 286 5.92 -3.03 -6.63
C LEU A 286 5.10 -2.59 -5.40
N ALA A 287 5.73 -2.52 -4.23
CA ALA A 287 5.11 -2.03 -3.00
C ALA A 287 4.84 -0.52 -3.05
N ALA A 288 5.78 0.26 -3.60
CA ALA A 288 5.60 1.69 -3.83
C ALA A 288 4.48 1.97 -4.84
N MET A 289 4.40 1.23 -5.95
CA MET A 289 3.31 1.35 -6.92
C MET A 289 1.95 0.94 -6.34
N ALA A 290 1.89 -0.13 -5.54
CA ALA A 290 0.66 -0.53 -4.85
C ALA A 290 0.19 0.53 -3.84
N LEU A 291 1.11 1.15 -3.10
CA LEU A 291 0.83 2.27 -2.19
C LEU A 291 0.35 3.51 -2.96
N ILE A 292 1.03 3.89 -4.05
CA ILE A 292 0.62 5.00 -4.92
C ILE A 292 -0.78 4.77 -5.48
N ASP A 293 -1.08 3.59 -6.04
CA ASP A 293 -2.42 3.29 -6.57
C ASP A 293 -3.48 3.37 -5.47
N ALA A 294 -3.26 2.69 -4.33
CA ALA A 294 -4.19 2.69 -3.23
C ALA A 294 -4.50 4.10 -2.70
N VAL A 295 -3.48 4.96 -2.57
CA VAL A 295 -3.61 6.36 -2.11
C VAL A 295 -4.26 7.24 -3.18
N VAL A 296 -3.81 7.17 -4.44
CA VAL A 296 -4.35 8.00 -5.54
C VAL A 296 -5.83 7.73 -5.77
N ARG A 297 -6.30 6.48 -5.58
CA ARG A 297 -7.73 6.15 -5.66
C ARG A 297 -8.60 6.86 -4.61
N GLN A 298 -8.03 7.33 -3.49
CA GLN A 298 -8.77 8.05 -2.44
C GLN A 298 -8.79 9.58 -2.65
N LEU A 299 -8.10 10.09 -3.68
CA LEU A 299 -8.07 11.53 -3.94
C LEU A 299 -9.41 12.00 -4.55
N PRO A 300 -9.98 13.12 -4.09
CA PRO A 300 -11.17 13.71 -4.69
C PRO A 300 -11.01 13.90 -6.20
N GLY A 301 -11.97 13.41 -6.97
CA GLY A 301 -11.95 13.44 -8.44
C GLY A 301 -11.10 12.35 -9.13
N ALA A 302 -10.39 11.48 -8.41
CA ALA A 302 -9.70 10.34 -9.01
C ALA A 302 -10.67 9.23 -9.43
N LEU A 303 -11.70 8.99 -8.62
CA LEU A 303 -12.87 8.19 -8.96
C LEU A 303 -13.98 9.12 -9.47
N GLY A 304 -14.72 8.69 -10.49
CA GLY A 304 -15.76 9.50 -11.13
C GLY A 304 -17.07 9.61 -10.34
N ASP A 305 -17.21 8.79 -9.31
CA ASP A 305 -18.32 8.80 -8.35
C ASP A 305 -17.72 8.63 -6.94
N GLU A 306 -18.01 9.57 -6.06
CA GLU A 306 -17.50 9.59 -4.68
C GLU A 306 -18.15 8.52 -3.80
N GLN A 307 -19.37 8.07 -4.14
CA GLN A 307 -20.06 7.01 -3.39
C GLN A 307 -19.37 5.65 -3.55
N SER A 308 -18.77 5.40 -4.72
CA SER A 308 -18.03 4.17 -5.00
C SER A 308 -16.93 3.87 -3.96
N ALA A 309 -16.20 4.89 -3.48
CA ALA A 309 -15.16 4.72 -2.45
C ALA A 309 -15.72 4.32 -1.06
N LEU A 310 -16.99 4.65 -0.78
CA LEU A 310 -17.63 4.40 0.51
C LEU A 310 -18.25 2.99 0.61
N GLU A 311 -18.58 2.37 -0.53
CA GLU A 311 -19.11 1.00 -0.62
C GLU A 311 -18.02 -0.07 -0.83
N GLU A 312 -16.75 0.34 -0.98
CA GLU A 312 -15.62 -0.57 -1.21
C GLU A 312 -15.26 -1.46 0.00
N SER A 313 -14.62 -2.59 -0.30
CA SER A 313 -14.04 -3.45 0.74
C SER A 313 -13.10 -2.68 1.66
N PHE A 314 -13.19 -2.96 2.95
CA PHE A 314 -12.44 -2.34 4.06
C PHE A 314 -12.82 -0.90 4.43
N ALA A 315 -13.54 -0.14 3.59
CA ALA A 315 -13.95 1.24 3.88
C ALA A 315 -14.76 1.35 5.19
N GLN A 316 -15.65 0.39 5.43
CA GLN A 316 -16.47 0.28 6.66
C GLN A 316 -16.02 -0.89 7.57
N GLY A 317 -14.84 -1.47 7.32
CA GLY A 317 -14.36 -2.68 8.00
C GLY A 317 -15.05 -3.98 7.57
N LEU A 318 -15.77 -3.98 6.44
CA LEU A 318 -16.42 -5.16 5.85
C LEU A 318 -15.83 -5.49 4.47
N LEU A 319 -16.01 -6.73 4.01
CA LEU A 319 -15.82 -7.10 2.61
C LEU A 319 -17.06 -6.71 1.79
N GLU A 320 -16.85 -6.23 0.57
CA GLU A 320 -17.92 -5.86 -0.36
C GLU A 320 -18.85 -7.04 -0.70
N CYS A 321 -20.12 -6.74 -0.99
CA CYS A 321 -21.13 -7.70 -1.44
C CYS A 321 -20.80 -8.32 -2.82
N PRO A 322 -21.49 -9.40 -3.25
CA PRO A 322 -21.39 -9.89 -4.61
C PRO A 322 -21.97 -8.87 -5.60
N GLN A 323 -21.22 -8.57 -6.65
CA GLN A 323 -21.67 -7.71 -7.75
C GLN A 323 -22.24 -8.56 -8.89
N TYR A 324 -23.30 -8.05 -9.52
CA TYR A 324 -23.98 -8.67 -10.65
C TYR A 324 -24.13 -7.66 -11.79
N THR A 325 -24.11 -8.15 -13.03
CA THR A 325 -24.36 -7.36 -14.23
C THR A 325 -25.11 -8.19 -15.26
N ARG A 326 -25.54 -7.55 -16.35
CA ARG A 326 -26.30 -8.19 -17.43
C ARG A 326 -25.50 -9.34 -18.07
N PRO A 327 -26.15 -10.45 -18.48
CA PRO A 327 -27.59 -10.71 -18.50
C PRO A 327 -28.16 -11.20 -17.15
N GLU A 328 -29.48 -11.13 -16.97
CA GLU A 328 -30.16 -11.58 -15.73
C GLU A 328 -30.02 -13.08 -15.44
N LEU A 329 -29.86 -13.90 -16.47
CA LEU A 329 -29.66 -15.34 -16.36
C LEU A 329 -28.38 -15.71 -17.11
N TYR A 330 -27.37 -16.20 -16.40
CA TYR A 330 -26.11 -16.66 -16.97
C TYR A 330 -25.89 -18.13 -16.61
N GLN A 331 -25.89 -19.00 -17.62
CA GLN A 331 -25.70 -20.46 -17.45
C GLN A 331 -26.62 -21.11 -16.40
N GLY A 332 -27.86 -20.62 -16.27
CA GLY A 332 -28.83 -21.10 -15.28
C GLY A 332 -28.75 -20.42 -13.91
N ALA A 333 -27.71 -19.63 -13.63
CA ALA A 333 -27.64 -18.78 -12.44
C ALA A 333 -28.34 -17.44 -12.70
N ARG A 334 -29.37 -17.12 -11.90
CA ARG A 334 -30.13 -15.87 -12.00
C ARG A 334 -29.55 -14.81 -11.05
N VAL A 335 -29.63 -13.54 -11.45
CA VAL A 335 -29.41 -12.39 -10.56
C VAL A 335 -30.45 -12.42 -9.41
N PRO A 336 -30.06 -12.16 -8.14
CA PRO A 336 -30.98 -12.07 -7.01
C PRO A 336 -32.15 -11.13 -7.26
N GLU A 337 -33.37 -11.54 -6.87
CA GLU A 337 -34.60 -10.80 -7.18
C GLU A 337 -34.64 -9.43 -6.50
N GLU A 338 -33.99 -9.29 -5.34
CA GLU A 338 -33.85 -8.01 -4.64
C GLU A 338 -33.15 -6.97 -5.51
N LEU A 339 -32.14 -7.36 -6.29
CA LEU A 339 -31.40 -6.49 -7.21
C LEU A 339 -32.20 -6.15 -8.48
N LEU A 340 -33.19 -6.97 -8.85
CA LEU A 340 -34.08 -6.73 -9.99
C LEU A 340 -35.31 -5.89 -9.60
N SER A 341 -35.62 -5.78 -8.30
CA SER A 341 -36.83 -5.12 -7.79
C SER A 341 -36.88 -3.59 -7.96
N GLY A 342 -35.72 -2.94 -8.16
CA GLY A 342 -35.60 -1.48 -8.13
C GLY A 342 -35.83 -0.83 -6.76
N HIS A 343 -36.17 -1.59 -5.72
CA HIS A 343 -36.48 -1.05 -4.40
C HIS A 343 -35.19 -0.75 -3.61
N HIS A 344 -34.72 0.50 -3.67
CA HIS A 344 -33.42 0.94 -3.14
C HIS A 344 -33.11 0.44 -1.72
N GLU A 345 -34.08 0.48 -0.80
CA GLU A 345 -33.86 0.03 0.58
C GLU A 345 -33.71 -1.50 0.70
N ASN A 346 -34.39 -2.27 -0.16
CA ASN A 346 -34.22 -3.73 -0.19
C ASN A 346 -32.84 -4.07 -0.75
N ILE A 347 -32.39 -3.33 -1.76
CA ILE A 347 -31.05 -3.45 -2.35
C ILE A 347 -29.98 -3.10 -1.31
N ARG A 348 -30.11 -1.98 -0.57
CA ARG A 348 -29.18 -1.59 0.51
C ARG A 348 -29.09 -2.68 1.58
N ARG A 349 -30.24 -3.12 2.11
CA ARG A 349 -30.34 -4.17 3.13
C ARG A 349 -29.72 -5.49 2.66
N TRP A 350 -29.99 -5.89 1.41
CA TRP A 350 -29.41 -7.08 0.78
C TRP A 350 -27.89 -6.97 0.64
N ARG A 351 -27.37 -5.83 0.14
CA ARG A 351 -25.93 -5.57 0.00
C ARG A 351 -25.22 -5.68 1.35
N LEU A 352 -25.75 -5.01 2.38
CA LEU A 352 -25.19 -5.05 3.74
C LEU A 352 -25.20 -6.47 4.32
N LYS A 353 -26.31 -7.21 4.18
CA LYS A 353 -26.43 -8.61 4.61
C LYS A 353 -25.36 -9.50 3.96
N GLN A 354 -25.16 -9.35 2.67
CA GLN A 354 -24.18 -10.14 1.91
C GLN A 354 -22.73 -9.73 2.21
N ALA A 355 -22.46 -8.44 2.45
CA ALA A 355 -21.17 -7.93 2.92
C ALA A 355 -20.80 -8.53 4.29
N LEU A 356 -21.72 -8.47 5.26
CA LEU A 356 -21.58 -9.08 6.58
C LEU A 356 -21.35 -10.60 6.48
N GLY A 357 -22.19 -11.30 5.71
CA GLY A 357 -22.08 -12.75 5.52
C GLY A 357 -20.76 -13.19 4.87
N ARG A 358 -20.28 -12.47 3.84
CA ARG A 358 -18.97 -12.72 3.22
C ARG A 358 -17.82 -12.42 4.15
N THR A 359 -17.92 -11.35 4.95
CA THR A 359 -16.92 -11.01 5.97
C THR A 359 -16.86 -12.13 7.02
N TRP A 360 -17.99 -12.58 7.54
CA TRP A 360 -18.07 -13.70 8.48
C TRP A 360 -17.46 -15.00 7.93
N LEU A 361 -17.74 -15.35 6.67
CA LEU A 361 -17.23 -16.57 6.03
C LEU A 361 -15.74 -16.53 5.68
N ARG A 362 -15.18 -15.35 5.37
CA ARG A 362 -13.83 -15.23 4.76
C ARG A 362 -12.80 -14.49 5.60
N ARG A 363 -13.25 -13.53 6.41
CA ARG A 363 -12.45 -12.61 7.24
C ARG A 363 -13.18 -12.30 8.57
N PRO A 364 -13.51 -13.32 9.38
CA PRO A 364 -14.22 -13.11 10.65
C PRO A 364 -13.44 -12.23 11.63
N ASP A 365 -12.12 -12.13 11.47
CA ASP A 365 -11.25 -11.20 12.18
C ASP A 365 -11.68 -9.72 12.03
N LEU A 366 -12.20 -9.33 10.86
CA LEU A 366 -12.69 -7.97 10.63
C LEU A 366 -13.98 -7.66 11.41
N LEU A 367 -14.84 -8.67 11.62
CA LEU A 367 -16.03 -8.51 12.47
C LEU A 367 -15.65 -8.50 13.96
N ALA A 368 -14.64 -9.26 14.37
CA ALA A 368 -14.14 -9.22 15.74
C ALA A 368 -13.44 -7.89 16.10
N ALA A 369 -12.90 -7.18 15.10
CA ALA A 369 -12.18 -5.92 15.28
C ALA A 369 -13.08 -4.67 15.45
N ARG A 370 -14.41 -4.79 15.33
CA ARG A 370 -15.34 -3.66 15.42
C ARG A 370 -16.69 -4.04 16.06
N PRO A 371 -17.41 -3.11 16.71
CA PRO A 371 -18.80 -3.34 17.08
C PRO A 371 -19.69 -3.45 15.82
N LEU A 372 -20.82 -4.15 15.96
CA LEU A 372 -21.89 -4.19 14.95
C LEU A 372 -23.10 -3.41 15.47
N SER A 373 -23.83 -2.76 14.56
CA SER A 373 -25.12 -2.14 14.88
C SER A 373 -26.21 -3.20 15.14
N GLU A 374 -27.36 -2.78 15.67
CA GLU A 374 -28.52 -3.67 15.83
C GLU A 374 -29.00 -4.23 14.48
N GLU A 375 -29.01 -3.40 13.42
CA GLU A 375 -29.33 -3.85 12.07
C GLU A 375 -28.32 -4.89 11.58
N GLU A 376 -27.02 -4.61 11.68
CA GLU A 376 -25.98 -5.52 11.20
C GLU A 376 -25.99 -6.85 11.95
N THR A 377 -26.22 -6.81 13.27
CA THR A 377 -26.36 -7.99 14.11
C THR A 377 -27.57 -8.84 13.68
N LYS A 378 -28.71 -8.20 13.39
CA LYS A 378 -29.91 -8.87 12.87
C LYS A 378 -29.65 -9.46 11.48
N LEU A 379 -29.05 -8.71 10.55
CA LEU A 379 -28.76 -9.15 9.19
C LEU A 379 -27.75 -10.30 9.15
N LEU A 380 -26.69 -10.24 9.95
CA LEU A 380 -25.73 -11.33 10.07
C LEU A 380 -26.39 -12.59 10.66
N SER A 381 -27.28 -12.43 11.63
CA SER A 381 -28.04 -13.55 12.21
C SER A 381 -29.00 -14.19 11.20
N GLU A 382 -29.66 -13.39 10.36
CA GLU A 382 -30.49 -13.87 9.24
C GLU A 382 -29.64 -14.65 8.22
N PHE A 383 -28.50 -14.09 7.78
CA PHE A 383 -27.57 -14.75 6.86
C PHE A 383 -27.04 -16.07 7.43
N GLN A 384 -26.66 -16.11 8.71
CA GLN A 384 -26.14 -17.32 9.35
C GLN A 384 -27.18 -18.45 9.45
N LYS A 385 -28.48 -18.12 9.53
CA LYS A 385 -29.56 -19.12 9.48
C LYS A 385 -29.70 -19.67 8.07
N GLU A 386 -29.89 -18.79 7.08
CA GLU A 386 -30.01 -19.15 5.66
C GLU A 386 -28.81 -19.97 5.14
N TYR A 387 -27.59 -19.67 5.62
CA TYR A 387 -26.39 -20.41 5.23
C TYR A 387 -26.29 -21.81 5.87
N ARG A 388 -26.97 -22.06 7.00
CA ARG A 388 -26.92 -23.34 7.73
C ARG A 388 -28.06 -24.30 7.36
N GLY A 389 -29.16 -23.79 6.82
CA GLY A 389 -30.41 -24.53 6.56
C GLY A 389 -31.47 -24.23 7.60
#